data_AF-A0A9W9YXW9-F1
#
_entry.id   AF-A0A9W9YXW9-F1
#
_cell.length_a   1.000
_cell.length_b   1.000
_cell.length_c   1.000
_cell.angle_alpha   90.00
_cell.angle_beta   90.00
_cell.angle_gamma   90.00
#
_symmetry.space_group_name_H-M   'P 1'
#
loop_
_entity.id
_entity.type
_entity.pdbx_description
1 polymer ?
#
loop_
_entity_poly.entity_id
_entity_poly.type
_entity_poly.pdbx_seq_one_letter_code
_entity_poly.pdbx_strand_id
1 'polypeptide(L)'
;MRRLYCQLTCSQDQSLFLDPKDTAPLGDGRFMIIDIDYYVSLQFKQGLFGSCKDVSFPGNNEKVLNLLCGTTAEKCTPKKLLSYMGSTQNGFAPFNIFYPDKLIENLSWMNKTIFKCNQPFIDPQTNKTAKTCSCQDCAASCPVLPPPVPQPTPRKIMGLDVLSFSFVVTYIILLLIFFPISITCTTKKNNKGYALVPDNSQANLKYSGSSYPSVSSNLPELVDSPPGLCEGWGSKLESVLRHWFTKWGVWCSYHPYYVMGACFLVIAILACGPFRFTVTTDPMDLSTHPTPGGFKRLDKKWVPFGSIFHKDLLIQALELQNHITNMGVPFGDSNITLEDICFQPLAPQTKKCAIQSIFQYFQNSNATLNKYVTMMGHDCYKPHQADFNAYDYHTHLLFCARQVLVLPL
;
A
#
# COMPACT_ATOMS: atom_id res chain seq x y z
N MET A 1 -8.52 33.90 -15.91
CA MET A 1 -7.13 34.32 -15.65
C MET A 1 -6.73 35.58 -16.40
N ARG A 2 -6.72 35.60 -17.74
CA ARG A 2 -6.30 36.77 -18.56
C ARG A 2 -6.80 38.13 -18.04
N ARG A 3 -8.11 38.25 -17.76
CA ARG A 3 -8.72 39.48 -17.27
C ARG A 3 -8.16 39.98 -15.93
N LEU A 4 -7.75 39.09 -15.02
CA LEU A 4 -7.13 39.46 -13.74
C LEU A 4 -5.84 40.26 -13.99
N TYR A 5 -4.98 39.74 -14.87
CA TYR A 5 -3.70 40.35 -15.22
C TYR A 5 -3.87 41.58 -16.12
N CYS A 6 -4.79 41.58 -17.09
CA CYS A 6 -5.03 42.78 -17.89
C CYS A 6 -5.47 43.97 -17.04
N GLN A 7 -6.31 43.73 -16.02
CA GLN A 7 -6.73 44.78 -15.09
C GLN A 7 -5.59 45.22 -14.17
N LEU A 8 -4.73 44.30 -13.75
CA LEU A 8 -3.53 44.59 -12.97
C LEU A 8 -2.52 45.43 -13.76
N THR A 9 -2.33 45.18 -15.06
CA THR A 9 -1.21 45.75 -15.83
C THR A 9 -1.56 46.98 -16.65
N CYS A 10 -2.77 47.08 -17.21
CA CYS A 10 -3.10 48.14 -18.19
C CYS A 10 -4.50 48.75 -18.01
N SER A 11 -5.14 48.60 -16.85
CA SER A 11 -6.45 49.25 -16.65
C SER A 11 -6.27 50.77 -16.57
N GLN A 12 -7.18 51.52 -17.20
CA GLN A 12 -7.22 52.98 -17.06
C GLN A 12 -7.59 53.41 -15.63
N ASP A 13 -8.31 52.54 -14.92
CA ASP A 13 -8.80 52.78 -13.55
C ASP A 13 -7.91 52.11 -12.48
N GLN A 14 -6.64 51.84 -12.78
CA GLN A 14 -5.75 51.07 -11.87
C GLN A 14 -5.69 51.64 -10.45
N SER A 15 -5.64 52.97 -10.31
CA SER A 15 -5.57 53.65 -9.02
C SER A 15 -6.79 53.42 -8.13
N LEU A 16 -7.91 52.92 -8.69
CA LEU A 16 -9.11 52.61 -7.92
C LEU A 16 -9.01 51.29 -7.15
N PHE A 17 -8.08 50.38 -7.50
CA PHE A 17 -8.03 49.03 -6.93
C PHE A 17 -6.62 48.45 -6.77
N LEU A 18 -5.59 49.25 -7.02
CA LEU A 18 -4.19 48.93 -6.76
C LEU A 18 -3.59 49.96 -5.81
N ASP A 19 -2.80 49.48 -4.87
CA ASP A 19 -2.07 50.31 -3.91
C ASP A 19 -0.62 49.82 -3.79
N PRO A 20 0.39 50.66 -4.07
CA PRO A 20 1.80 50.30 -3.87
C PRO A 20 2.05 50.03 -2.38
N LYS A 21 2.58 48.84 -2.07
CA LYS A 21 2.87 48.42 -0.70
C LYS A 21 4.29 48.73 -0.29
N ASP A 22 5.23 48.47 -1.20
CA ASP A 22 6.65 48.80 -1.01
C ASP A 22 7.23 49.38 -2.30
N THR A 23 8.09 50.38 -2.14
CA THR A 23 8.68 51.13 -3.25
C THR A 23 10.15 51.46 -2.97
N ALA A 24 11.00 51.32 -3.99
CA ALA A 24 12.40 51.73 -3.93
C ALA A 24 12.67 52.95 -4.83
N PRO A 25 13.53 53.89 -4.42
CA PRO A 25 13.95 55.01 -5.25
C PRO A 25 14.85 54.53 -6.40
N LEU A 26 14.61 55.01 -7.62
CA LEU A 26 15.37 54.64 -8.82
C LEU A 26 16.42 55.70 -9.24
N GLY A 27 16.49 56.83 -8.52
CA GLY A 27 17.13 58.06 -8.99
C GLY A 27 16.18 58.91 -9.83
N ASP A 28 16.43 60.22 -9.92
CA ASP A 28 15.58 61.21 -10.65
C ASP A 28 14.17 61.45 -10.07
N GLY A 29 13.95 61.19 -8.78
CA GLY A 29 12.63 61.37 -8.14
C GLY A 29 11.57 60.35 -8.55
N ARG A 30 11.95 59.31 -9.30
CA ARG A 30 11.08 58.18 -9.66
C ARG A 30 11.22 57.05 -8.65
N PHE A 31 10.11 56.34 -8.42
CA PHE A 31 10.04 55.19 -7.54
C PHE A 31 9.70 53.94 -8.36
N MET A 32 10.36 52.83 -8.04
CA MET A 32 10.06 51.49 -8.50
C MET A 32 9.14 50.82 -7.49
N ILE A 33 8.09 50.15 -7.97
CA ILE A 33 7.19 49.36 -7.11
C ILE A 33 7.84 47.99 -6.90
N ILE A 34 8.10 47.63 -5.64
CA ILE A 34 8.62 46.31 -5.25
C ILE A 34 7.44 45.37 -4.99
N ASP A 35 6.47 45.82 -4.20
CA ASP A 35 5.31 45.01 -3.82
C ASP A 35 4.02 45.83 -4.01
N ILE A 36 2.93 45.16 -4.37
CA ILE A 36 1.63 45.82 -4.59
C ILE A 36 0.49 45.06 -3.90
N ASP A 37 -0.48 45.81 -3.36
CA ASP A 37 -1.76 45.30 -2.91
C ASP A 37 -2.82 45.44 -4.03
N TYR A 38 -3.41 44.33 -4.44
CA TYR A 38 -4.42 44.26 -5.50
C TYR A 38 -5.80 43.86 -4.93
N TYR A 39 -6.69 44.85 -4.86
CA TYR A 39 -8.03 44.71 -4.30
C TYR A 39 -9.01 44.11 -5.31
N VAL A 40 -9.06 42.77 -5.34
CA VAL A 40 -9.97 42.01 -6.20
C VAL A 40 -11.23 41.62 -5.45
N SER A 41 -12.42 41.83 -6.04
CA SER A 41 -13.69 41.46 -5.41
C SER A 41 -13.77 39.95 -5.09
N LEU A 42 -14.41 39.61 -3.96
CA LEU A 42 -14.58 38.21 -3.54
C LEU A 42 -15.31 37.36 -4.59
N GLN A 43 -16.34 37.93 -5.23
CA GLN A 43 -17.08 37.27 -6.31
C GLN A 43 -16.16 36.94 -7.50
N PHE A 44 -15.24 37.85 -7.84
CA PHE A 44 -14.25 37.59 -8.89
C PHE A 44 -13.26 36.51 -8.49
N LYS A 45 -12.70 36.56 -7.26
CA LYS A 45 -11.77 35.53 -6.75
C LYS A 45 -12.43 34.13 -6.80
N GLN A 46 -13.66 34.01 -6.31
CA GLN A 46 -14.40 32.75 -6.26
C GLN A 46 -14.80 32.26 -7.65
N GLY A 47 -15.33 33.15 -8.49
CA GLY A 47 -15.75 32.79 -9.85
C GLY A 47 -14.56 32.37 -10.71
N LEU A 48 -13.42 33.07 -10.59
CA LEU A 48 -12.17 32.69 -11.27
C LEU A 48 -11.73 31.28 -10.86
N PHE A 49 -11.65 31.00 -9.56
CA PHE A 49 -11.29 29.68 -9.06
C PHE A 49 -12.29 28.61 -9.52
N GLY A 50 -13.59 28.86 -9.35
CA GLY A 50 -14.66 27.93 -9.71
C GLY A 50 -14.70 27.59 -11.21
N SER A 51 -14.32 28.54 -12.08
CA SER A 51 -14.23 28.30 -13.52
C SER A 51 -13.06 27.43 -13.95
N CYS A 52 -12.02 27.31 -13.11
CA CYS A 52 -10.76 26.63 -13.46
C CYS A 52 -10.46 25.40 -12.59
N LYS A 53 -11.22 25.15 -11.52
CA LYS A 53 -10.89 24.12 -10.53
C LYS A 53 -10.85 22.69 -11.07
N ASP A 54 -11.64 22.42 -12.12
CA ASP A 54 -11.80 21.10 -12.71
C ASP A 54 -10.95 20.91 -13.97
N VAL A 55 -10.20 21.93 -14.40
CA VAL A 55 -9.40 21.85 -15.63
C VAL A 55 -8.28 20.83 -15.45
N SER A 56 -8.21 19.87 -16.38
CA SER A 56 -7.21 18.83 -16.37
C SER A 56 -5.98 19.23 -17.19
N PHE A 57 -4.80 18.81 -16.73
CA PHE A 57 -3.55 18.96 -17.44
C PHE A 57 -3.41 17.80 -18.44
N PRO A 58 -3.32 18.08 -19.77
CA PRO A 58 -3.35 17.02 -20.78
C PRO A 58 -2.24 15.96 -20.66
N GLY A 59 -1.07 16.32 -20.10
CA GLY A 59 0.07 15.41 -20.04
C GLY A 59 -0.01 14.29 -18.99
N ASN A 60 -0.84 14.43 -17.95
CA ASN A 60 -0.94 13.43 -16.87
C ASN A 60 -2.38 13.23 -16.34
N ASN A 61 -3.38 13.87 -16.97
CA ASN A 61 -4.79 13.85 -16.53
C ASN A 61 -5.04 14.34 -15.09
N GLU A 62 -4.06 14.93 -14.42
CA GLU A 62 -4.26 15.56 -13.12
C GLU A 62 -4.88 16.96 -13.24
N LYS A 63 -5.31 17.55 -12.13
CA LYS A 63 -5.82 18.93 -12.15
C LYS A 63 -4.68 19.93 -12.29
N VAL A 64 -4.87 20.93 -13.16
CA VAL A 64 -3.89 22.01 -13.39
C VAL A 64 -3.58 22.78 -12.09
N LEU A 65 -4.52 22.80 -11.13
CA LEU A 65 -4.29 23.41 -9.82
C LEU A 65 -3.16 22.76 -9.00
N ASN A 66 -2.77 21.51 -9.28
CA ASN A 66 -1.58 20.89 -8.68
C ASN A 66 -0.30 21.67 -9.01
N LEU A 67 -0.26 22.32 -10.17
CA LEU A 67 0.86 23.16 -10.62
C LEU A 67 0.69 24.61 -10.17
N LEU A 68 -0.54 25.15 -10.25
CA LEU A 68 -0.77 26.59 -10.08
C LEU A 68 -1.06 27.05 -8.65
N CYS A 69 -1.17 26.15 -7.68
CA CYS A 69 -1.61 26.51 -6.32
C CYS A 69 -0.55 26.32 -5.23
N GLY A 70 0.65 25.84 -5.57
CA GLY A 70 1.71 25.50 -4.61
C GLY A 70 1.35 24.38 -3.61
N THR A 71 0.20 23.74 -3.80
CA THR A 71 -0.36 22.67 -2.96
C THR A 71 -1.19 21.74 -3.85
N THR A 72 -1.71 20.63 -3.31
CA THR A 72 -2.59 19.73 -4.07
C THR A 72 -3.92 20.41 -4.41
N ALA A 73 -4.51 20.04 -5.55
CA ALA A 73 -5.78 20.60 -6.03
C ALA A 73 -6.92 20.48 -5.01
N GLU A 74 -6.97 19.40 -4.23
CA GLU A 74 -7.95 19.19 -3.15
C GLU A 74 -7.86 20.22 -2.02
N LYS A 75 -6.64 20.67 -1.69
CA LYS A 75 -6.38 21.63 -0.61
C LYS A 75 -6.28 23.06 -1.11
N CYS A 76 -6.44 23.26 -2.41
CA CYS A 76 -6.36 24.55 -3.05
C CYS A 76 -7.64 25.36 -2.78
N THR A 77 -7.46 26.64 -2.47
CA THR A 77 -8.55 27.60 -2.26
C THR A 77 -8.33 28.81 -3.15
N PRO A 78 -9.36 29.64 -3.42
CA PRO A 78 -9.19 30.86 -4.20
C PRO A 78 -8.07 31.77 -3.67
N LYS A 79 -7.94 31.84 -2.34
CA LYS A 79 -6.89 32.60 -1.66
C LYS A 79 -5.51 32.02 -1.92
N LYS A 80 -5.32 30.71 -1.71
CA LYS A 80 -4.02 30.05 -1.94
C LYS A 80 -3.58 30.14 -3.40
N LEU A 81 -4.51 29.96 -4.34
CA LEU A 81 -4.24 30.08 -5.78
C LEU A 81 -3.68 31.48 -6.10
N LEU A 82 -4.38 32.53 -5.69
CA LEU A 82 -3.95 33.91 -5.96
C LEU A 82 -2.66 34.27 -5.22
N SER A 83 -2.53 33.87 -3.95
CA SER A 83 -1.31 34.09 -3.18
C SER A 83 -0.09 33.39 -3.79
N TYR A 84 -0.25 32.16 -4.29
CA TYR A 84 0.84 31.45 -4.97
C TYR A 84 1.19 32.12 -6.30
N MET A 85 0.19 32.48 -7.11
CA MET A 85 0.40 33.16 -8.40
C MET A 85 1.00 34.56 -8.26
N GLY A 86 0.78 35.23 -7.13
CA GLY A 86 1.34 36.53 -6.82
C GLY A 86 2.67 36.50 -6.06
N SER A 87 3.20 35.33 -5.68
CA SER A 87 4.43 35.24 -4.87
C SER A 87 5.65 34.98 -5.73
N THR A 88 6.73 35.74 -5.55
CA THR A 88 8.01 35.52 -6.26
C THR A 88 8.68 34.20 -5.90
N GLN A 89 8.31 33.59 -4.76
CA GLN A 89 8.84 32.30 -4.31
C GLN A 89 8.47 31.15 -5.26
N ASN A 90 7.47 31.33 -6.12
CA ASN A 90 7.11 30.34 -7.13
C ASN A 90 8.07 30.31 -8.33
N GLY A 91 8.98 31.29 -8.47
CA GLY A 91 9.92 31.41 -9.59
C GLY A 91 9.33 31.96 -10.90
N PHE A 92 8.05 32.30 -10.92
CA PHE A 92 7.31 32.80 -12.09
C PHE A 92 6.81 34.23 -11.93
N ALA A 93 6.43 34.65 -10.73
CA ALA A 93 5.98 36.02 -10.49
C ALA A 93 7.17 36.98 -10.46
N PRO A 94 7.15 38.09 -11.22
CA PRO A 94 8.28 39.03 -11.29
C PRO A 94 8.46 39.88 -10.02
N PHE A 95 7.38 40.10 -9.27
CA PHE A 95 7.35 40.85 -8.01
C PHE A 95 6.13 40.41 -7.19
N ASN A 96 6.06 40.74 -5.88
CA ASN A 96 4.95 40.22 -5.07
C ASN A 96 3.66 41.02 -5.28
N ILE A 97 2.58 40.28 -5.55
CA ILE A 97 1.22 40.79 -5.67
C ILE A 97 0.40 40.18 -4.53
N PHE A 98 0.00 41.03 -3.61
CA PHE A 98 -0.86 40.65 -2.49
C PHE A 98 -2.33 40.86 -2.86
N TYR A 99 -3.22 40.00 -2.34
CA TYR A 99 -4.66 40.05 -2.62
C TYR A 99 -5.45 40.21 -1.31
N PRO A 100 -5.52 41.42 -0.73
CA PRO A 100 -6.20 41.66 0.54
C PRO A 100 -7.68 41.24 0.52
N ASP A 101 -8.19 40.91 1.71
CA ASP A 101 -9.61 40.56 1.93
C ASP A 101 -10.40 41.73 2.57
N LYS A 102 -9.71 42.81 2.95
CA LYS A 102 -10.29 44.04 3.49
C LYS A 102 -9.97 45.18 2.55
N LEU A 103 -10.95 46.06 2.32
CA LEU A 103 -10.78 47.27 1.52
C LEU A 103 -10.31 48.42 2.42
N ILE A 104 -9.39 49.23 1.93
CA ILE A 104 -8.97 50.47 2.59
C ILE A 104 -9.88 51.62 2.15
N GLU A 105 -10.05 52.65 2.99
CA GLU A 105 -10.80 53.86 2.63
C GLU A 105 -10.20 54.52 1.36
N ASN A 106 -11.06 55.01 0.46
CA ASN A 106 -10.73 55.59 -0.86
C ASN A 106 -10.31 54.61 -1.96
N LEU A 107 -10.29 53.31 -1.71
CA LEU A 107 -10.13 52.28 -2.75
C LEU A 107 -11.47 51.59 -3.04
N SER A 108 -11.53 50.90 -4.17
CA SER A 108 -12.68 50.14 -4.64
C SER A 108 -12.24 48.74 -5.08
N TRP A 109 -13.19 47.81 -5.17
CA TRP A 109 -12.89 46.46 -5.63
C TRP A 109 -12.80 46.40 -7.15
N MET A 110 -11.77 45.73 -7.68
CA MET A 110 -11.77 45.27 -9.06
C MET A 110 -12.90 44.24 -9.24
N ASN A 111 -13.96 44.67 -9.93
CA ASN A 111 -15.14 43.89 -10.19
C ASN A 111 -15.47 43.92 -11.68
N LYS A 112 -14.75 43.10 -12.45
CA LYS A 112 -15.07 42.85 -13.86
C LYS A 112 -15.85 41.55 -14.00
N THR A 113 -16.53 41.37 -15.13
CA THR A 113 -17.37 40.17 -15.35
C THR A 113 -16.55 38.87 -15.31
N ILE A 114 -17.14 37.82 -14.74
CA ILE A 114 -16.56 36.46 -14.69
C ILE A 114 -17.36 35.56 -15.62
N PHE A 115 -16.67 34.66 -16.30
CA PHE A 115 -17.29 33.68 -17.20
C PHE A 115 -17.35 32.32 -16.51
N LYS A 116 -18.53 31.69 -16.55
CA LYS A 116 -18.73 30.32 -16.04
C LYS A 116 -18.26 29.31 -17.08
N CYS A 117 -17.72 28.18 -16.64
CA CYS A 117 -17.19 27.17 -17.56
C CYS A 117 -18.29 26.44 -18.37
N ASN A 118 -19.51 26.41 -17.84
CA ASN A 118 -20.67 25.77 -18.49
C ASN A 118 -21.54 26.72 -19.31
N GLN A 119 -21.09 27.96 -19.55
CA GLN A 119 -21.84 28.95 -20.34
C GLN A 119 -20.97 29.54 -21.46
N PRO A 120 -21.51 29.70 -22.67
CA PRO A 120 -20.79 30.40 -23.73
C PRO A 120 -20.70 31.90 -23.39
N PHE A 121 -19.67 32.57 -23.89
CA PHE A 121 -19.51 34.02 -23.77
C PHE A 121 -18.91 34.61 -25.03
N ILE A 122 -19.09 35.92 -25.26
CA ILE A 122 -18.47 36.62 -26.38
C ILE A 122 -17.08 37.09 -25.92
N ASP A 123 -16.01 36.64 -26.58
CA ASP A 123 -14.66 37.10 -26.27
C ASP A 123 -14.54 38.58 -26.69
N PRO A 124 -14.27 39.51 -25.73
CA PRO A 124 -14.17 40.93 -26.04
C PRO A 124 -13.07 41.29 -27.04
N GLN A 125 -12.05 40.44 -27.21
CA GLN A 125 -10.93 40.72 -28.11
C GLN A 125 -11.18 40.25 -29.55
N THR A 126 -11.85 39.11 -29.70
CA THR A 126 -12.06 38.50 -31.03
C THR A 126 -13.47 38.71 -31.56
N ASN A 127 -14.38 39.20 -30.71
CA ASN A 127 -15.80 39.34 -30.97
C ASN A 127 -16.47 38.02 -31.43
N LYS A 128 -15.88 36.89 -31.05
CA LYS A 128 -16.38 35.54 -31.36
C LYS A 128 -17.00 34.92 -30.12
N THR A 129 -18.05 34.12 -30.32
CA THR A 129 -18.66 33.32 -29.26
C THR A 129 -17.73 32.16 -28.90
N ALA A 130 -17.19 32.20 -27.68
CA ALA A 130 -16.43 31.12 -27.08
C ALA A 130 -17.36 29.94 -26.77
N LYS A 131 -16.90 28.73 -27.10
CA LYS A 131 -17.60 27.49 -26.77
C LYS A 131 -17.53 27.21 -25.25
N THR A 132 -18.49 26.44 -24.74
CA THR A 132 -18.49 25.94 -23.37
C THR A 132 -17.32 24.96 -23.15
N CYS A 133 -16.82 24.89 -21.91
CA CYS A 133 -15.80 23.93 -21.54
C CYS A 133 -16.34 22.49 -21.62
N SER A 134 -15.44 21.54 -21.89
CA SER A 134 -15.73 20.11 -21.87
C SER A 134 -16.15 19.66 -20.47
N CYS A 135 -16.92 18.55 -20.36
CA CYS A 135 -17.25 17.95 -19.07
C CYS A 135 -16.00 17.46 -18.31
N GLN A 136 -14.92 17.09 -19.02
CA GLN A 136 -13.65 16.70 -18.41
C GLN A 136 -13.00 17.87 -17.64
N ASP A 137 -13.13 19.09 -18.17
CA ASP A 137 -12.51 20.30 -17.62
C ASP A 137 -13.47 21.14 -16.76
N CYS A 138 -14.76 20.79 -16.73
CA CYS A 138 -15.81 21.51 -16.00
C CYS A 138 -16.92 20.54 -15.63
N ALA A 139 -17.01 20.16 -14.34
CA ALA A 139 -18.05 19.24 -13.88
C ALA A 139 -19.47 19.83 -14.07
N ALA A 140 -19.59 21.16 -14.04
CA ALA A 140 -20.86 21.86 -14.27
C ALA A 140 -21.35 21.80 -15.73
N SER A 141 -20.51 21.37 -16.67
CA SER A 141 -20.89 21.11 -18.07
C SER A 141 -21.37 19.66 -18.29
N CYS A 142 -21.27 18.78 -17.29
CA CYS A 142 -21.62 17.37 -17.44
C CYS A 142 -23.15 17.14 -17.43
N PRO A 143 -23.66 16.22 -18.26
CA PRO A 143 -25.04 15.78 -18.16
C PRO A 143 -25.27 15.04 -16.84
N VAL A 144 -26.47 15.19 -16.26
CA VAL A 144 -26.85 14.45 -15.05
C VAL A 144 -27.08 12.99 -15.43
N LEU A 145 -26.31 12.08 -14.83
CA LEU A 145 -26.48 10.63 -15.03
C LEU A 145 -27.80 10.16 -14.37
N PRO A 146 -28.55 9.25 -15.01
CA PRO A 146 -29.68 8.59 -14.35
C PRO A 146 -29.19 7.80 -13.12
N PRO A 147 -30.03 7.64 -12.08
CA PRO A 147 -29.65 6.90 -10.89
C PRO A 147 -29.24 5.46 -11.24
N PRO A 148 -28.21 4.90 -10.59
CA PRO A 148 -27.75 3.55 -10.87
C PRO A 148 -28.87 2.54 -10.61
N VAL A 149 -29.00 1.55 -11.50
CA VAL A 149 -29.95 0.44 -11.33
C VAL A 149 -29.59 -0.28 -10.02
N PRO A 150 -30.57 -0.57 -9.14
CA PRO A 150 -30.30 -1.27 -7.89
C PRO A 150 -29.64 -2.64 -8.19
N GLN A 151 -28.48 -2.88 -7.56
CA GLN A 151 -27.79 -4.16 -7.70
C GLN A 151 -28.64 -5.29 -7.11
N PRO A 152 -28.67 -6.49 -7.74
CA PRO A 152 -29.40 -7.63 -7.18
C PRO A 152 -28.79 -8.01 -5.84
N THR A 153 -29.59 -7.93 -4.77
CA THR A 153 -29.16 -8.36 -3.43
C THR A 153 -28.90 -9.87 -3.41
N PRO A 154 -27.87 -10.35 -2.68
CA PRO A 154 -27.60 -11.77 -2.55
C PRO A 154 -28.84 -12.51 -2.02
N ARG A 155 -29.10 -13.70 -2.56
CA ARG A 155 -30.26 -14.52 -2.21
C ARG A 155 -30.16 -14.95 -0.74
N LYS A 156 -31.08 -14.47 0.09
CA LYS A 156 -31.25 -14.92 1.49
C LYS A 156 -32.18 -16.13 1.54
N ILE A 157 -31.84 -17.12 2.36
CA ILE A 157 -32.71 -18.27 2.66
C ILE A 157 -33.26 -18.03 4.06
N MET A 158 -34.60 -17.90 4.19
CA MET A 158 -35.27 -17.58 5.46
C MET A 158 -34.70 -16.35 6.20
N GLY A 159 -34.21 -15.35 5.45
CA GLY A 159 -33.64 -14.11 6.02
C GLY A 159 -32.17 -14.22 6.46
N LEU A 160 -31.55 -15.40 6.39
CA LEU A 160 -30.13 -15.62 6.67
C LEU A 160 -29.32 -15.73 5.37
N ASP A 161 -28.06 -15.33 5.45
CA ASP A 161 -27.09 -15.59 4.39
C ASP A 161 -26.83 -17.10 4.27
N VAL A 162 -26.59 -17.57 3.05
CA VAL A 162 -26.43 -19.01 2.73
C VAL A 162 -25.33 -19.67 3.59
N LEU A 163 -24.25 -18.94 3.85
CA LEU A 163 -23.16 -19.40 4.72
C LEU A 163 -23.62 -19.57 6.17
N SER A 164 -24.34 -18.59 6.73
CA SER A 164 -24.87 -18.65 8.09
C SER A 164 -25.84 -19.81 8.26
N PHE A 165 -26.72 -20.04 7.27
CA PHE A 165 -27.63 -21.19 7.28
C PHE A 165 -26.86 -22.53 7.28
N SER A 166 -25.79 -22.63 6.49
CA SER A 166 -24.97 -23.86 6.43
C SER A 166 -24.34 -24.21 7.78
N PHE A 167 -23.80 -23.23 8.51
CA PHE A 167 -23.18 -23.47 9.81
C PHE A 167 -24.18 -23.95 10.86
N VAL A 168 -25.39 -23.38 10.88
CA VAL A 168 -26.45 -23.78 11.82
C VAL A 168 -26.83 -25.25 11.63
N VAL A 169 -27.01 -25.69 10.38
CA VAL A 169 -27.35 -27.10 10.09
C VAL A 169 -26.23 -28.04 10.55
N THR A 170 -24.96 -27.73 10.28
CA THR A 170 -23.84 -28.57 10.71
C THR A 170 -23.73 -28.69 12.23
N TYR A 171 -24.01 -27.60 12.96
CA TYR A 171 -23.97 -27.58 14.42
C TYR A 171 -25.06 -28.47 15.04
N ILE A 172 -26.29 -28.42 14.50
CA ILE A 172 -27.40 -29.27 14.95
C ILE A 172 -27.03 -30.75 14.79
N ILE A 173 -26.43 -31.13 13.66
CA ILE A 173 -26.01 -32.52 13.42
C ILE A 173 -24.97 -32.97 14.45
N LEU A 174 -23.97 -32.12 14.77
CA LEU A 174 -22.95 -32.45 15.77
C LEU A 174 -23.58 -32.66 17.16
N LEU A 175 -24.50 -31.79 17.57
CA LEU A 175 -25.20 -31.94 18.85
C LEU A 175 -25.96 -33.26 18.94
N LEU A 176 -26.65 -33.64 17.87
CA LEU A 176 -27.43 -34.89 17.82
C LEU A 176 -26.55 -36.15 17.89
N ILE A 177 -25.27 -36.07 17.50
CA ILE A 177 -24.34 -37.22 17.54
C ILE A 177 -23.55 -37.24 18.85
N PHE A 178 -23.01 -36.11 19.28
CA PHE A 178 -22.06 -36.04 20.38
C PHE A 178 -22.70 -36.26 21.76
N PHE A 179 -23.88 -35.67 21.99
CA PHE A 179 -24.58 -35.79 23.28
C PHE A 179 -25.03 -37.22 23.61
N PRO A 180 -25.67 -38.00 22.72
CA PRO A 180 -26.06 -39.37 23.05
C PRO A 180 -24.85 -40.29 23.29
N ILE A 181 -23.74 -40.10 22.56
CA ILE A 181 -22.50 -40.84 22.79
C ILE A 181 -21.91 -40.51 24.17
N SER A 182 -21.88 -39.22 24.53
CA SER A 182 -21.40 -38.79 25.84
C SER A 182 -22.27 -39.32 26.99
N ILE A 183 -23.61 -39.26 26.85
CA ILE A 183 -24.57 -39.75 27.85
C ILE A 183 -24.47 -41.27 28.02
N THR A 184 -24.32 -42.02 26.93
CA THR A 184 -24.11 -43.48 26.99
C THR A 184 -22.78 -43.85 27.65
N CYS A 185 -21.71 -43.07 27.44
CA CYS A 185 -20.44 -43.27 28.13
C CYS A 185 -20.51 -42.96 29.64
N THR A 186 -21.19 -41.90 30.05
CA THR A 186 -21.30 -41.51 31.47
C THR A 186 -22.24 -42.42 32.26
N THR A 187 -23.38 -42.81 31.68
CA THR A 187 -24.31 -43.78 32.31
C THR A 187 -23.66 -45.14 32.54
N LYS A 188 -22.80 -45.60 31.61
CA LYS A 188 -22.04 -46.85 31.78
C LYS A 188 -20.96 -46.75 32.87
N LYS A 189 -20.45 -45.55 33.15
CA LYS A 189 -19.46 -45.29 34.23
C LYS A 189 -20.10 -45.36 35.61
N ASN A 190 -21.33 -44.87 35.79
CA ASN A 190 -22.03 -44.87 37.08
C ASN A 190 -22.55 -46.26 37.53
N ASN A 191 -22.73 -47.21 36.61
CA ASN A 191 -23.20 -48.57 36.95
C ASN A 191 -22.12 -49.48 37.58
N LYS A 192 -20.88 -49.00 37.75
CA LYS A 192 -19.84 -49.71 38.53
C LYS A 192 -19.84 -49.19 39.97
N GLY A 193 -20.74 -49.74 40.79
CA GLY A 193 -20.77 -49.51 42.23
C GLY A 193 -19.56 -50.11 42.94
N TYR A 194 -18.96 -49.33 43.83
CA TYR A 194 -17.84 -49.63 44.71
C TYR A 194 -18.32 -50.49 45.91
N ALA A 195 -17.65 -51.61 46.19
CA ALA A 195 -17.86 -52.39 47.42
C ALA A 195 -16.85 -51.95 48.49
N LEU A 196 -17.34 -51.61 49.69
CA LEU A 196 -16.55 -51.27 50.89
C LEU A 196 -16.40 -52.52 51.78
N VAL A 197 -15.21 -52.79 52.34
CA VAL A 197 -14.98 -53.80 53.39
C VAL A 197 -14.11 -53.18 54.50
N PRO A 198 -14.39 -53.39 55.81
CA PRO A 198 -13.73 -52.69 56.92
C PRO A 198 -12.51 -53.42 57.50
N ASP A 199 -11.63 -52.63 58.14
CA ASP A 199 -10.32 -52.97 58.72
C ASP A 199 -10.37 -53.89 59.96
N ASN A 200 -9.47 -54.86 60.07
CA ASN A 200 -9.02 -55.36 61.36
C ASN A 200 -7.48 -55.50 61.46
N SER A 201 -6.96 -54.89 62.53
CA SER A 201 -5.56 -54.76 62.90
C SER A 201 -5.06 -56.00 63.65
N GLN A 202 -3.85 -56.47 63.31
CA GLN A 202 -2.86 -57.22 64.12
C GLN A 202 -2.39 -58.55 63.48
N ALA A 203 -1.21 -58.53 62.85
CA ALA A 203 -0.26 -59.64 62.86
C ALA A 203 1.12 -59.19 62.33
N ASN A 204 1.85 -58.40 63.13
CA ASN A 204 3.31 -58.37 63.07
C ASN A 204 3.81 -59.51 63.96
N LEU A 205 4.56 -60.49 63.43
CA LEU A 205 5.58 -61.19 64.23
C LEU A 205 6.62 -61.92 63.37
N LYS A 206 7.86 -61.62 63.72
CA LYS A 206 9.14 -62.07 63.20
C LYS A 206 9.63 -63.19 64.13
N TYR A 207 9.94 -64.40 63.66
CA TYR A 207 10.99 -65.23 64.27
C TYR A 207 11.50 -66.36 63.34
N SER A 208 12.82 -66.44 63.29
CA SER A 208 13.66 -67.49 62.66
C SER A 208 13.63 -68.77 63.49
N GLY A 209 13.83 -69.92 62.83
CA GLY A 209 13.72 -71.29 63.36
C GLY A 209 14.43 -71.54 64.71
N SER A 210 14.01 -72.56 65.45
CA SER A 210 14.23 -73.96 65.06
C SER A 210 13.03 -74.89 65.28
N SER A 211 12.88 -75.82 64.34
CA SER A 211 11.98 -76.99 64.28
C SER A 211 10.48 -76.74 64.07
N TYR A 212 10.03 -77.07 62.85
CA TYR A 212 8.64 -77.18 62.37
C TYR A 212 7.92 -78.35 63.06
N PRO A 213 6.59 -78.28 63.38
CA PRO A 213 5.54 -78.24 62.35
C PRO A 213 4.19 -77.53 62.67
N SER A 214 3.44 -77.31 61.59
CA SER A 214 1.98 -77.34 61.36
C SER A 214 0.96 -76.60 62.27
N VAL A 215 0.12 -75.77 61.64
CA VAL A 215 -1.36 -75.94 61.46
C VAL A 215 -2.07 -74.58 61.25
N SER A 216 -3.05 -74.58 60.34
CA SER A 216 -4.31 -73.78 60.33
C SER A 216 -4.34 -72.36 59.72
N SER A 217 -5.20 -72.31 58.70
CA SER A 217 -6.10 -71.26 58.19
C SER A 217 -6.05 -69.81 58.71
N ASN A 218 -6.07 -68.92 57.69
CA ASN A 218 -6.57 -67.54 57.60
C ASN A 218 -5.54 -66.39 57.74
N LEU A 219 -5.19 -65.80 56.59
CA LEU A 219 -4.67 -64.42 56.44
C LEU A 219 -5.16 -63.86 55.08
N PRO A 220 -5.48 -62.55 54.95
CA PRO A 220 -6.52 -62.06 54.05
C PRO A 220 -6.05 -61.88 52.60
N GLU A 221 -6.95 -62.23 51.70
CA GLU A 221 -6.84 -62.11 50.25
C GLU A 221 -6.87 -60.63 49.85
N LEU A 222 -5.77 -60.14 49.26
CA LEU A 222 -5.71 -58.83 48.62
C LEU A 222 -6.56 -58.92 47.34
N VAL A 223 -7.82 -58.49 47.42
CA VAL A 223 -8.70 -58.44 46.24
C VAL A 223 -8.26 -57.26 45.36
N ASP A 224 -7.48 -57.55 44.32
CA ASP A 224 -7.28 -56.64 43.20
C ASP A 224 -8.64 -56.28 42.61
N SER A 225 -8.98 -54.99 42.61
CA SER A 225 -10.19 -54.50 41.96
C SER A 225 -10.11 -54.78 40.44
N PRO A 226 -11.19 -55.26 39.80
CA PRO A 226 -11.17 -55.51 38.37
C PRO A 226 -10.99 -54.20 37.59
N PRO A 227 -10.06 -54.13 36.62
CA PRO A 227 -9.70 -52.88 35.95
C PRO A 227 -10.91 -52.20 35.26
N GLY A 228 -10.82 -50.88 35.09
CA GLY A 228 -11.81 -50.09 34.35
C GLY A 228 -12.04 -50.63 32.93
N LEU A 229 -13.18 -50.32 32.29
CA LEU A 229 -13.49 -50.83 30.95
C LEU A 229 -12.41 -50.43 29.92
N CYS A 230 -11.81 -49.25 30.06
CA CYS A 230 -10.68 -48.81 29.23
C CYS A 230 -9.35 -49.45 29.63
N GLU A 231 -9.11 -49.77 30.90
CA GLU A 231 -7.87 -50.44 31.34
C GLU A 231 -7.87 -51.93 30.99
N GLY A 232 -9.02 -52.61 31.12
CA GLY A 232 -9.18 -54.00 30.70
C GLY A 232 -9.18 -54.15 29.16
N TRP A 233 -9.61 -53.12 28.44
CA TRP A 233 -9.42 -53.05 26.99
C TRP A 233 -7.98 -52.71 26.64
N GLY A 234 -7.31 -51.83 27.40
CA GLY A 234 -5.91 -51.48 27.22
C GLY A 234 -4.97 -52.68 27.38
N SER A 235 -5.12 -53.46 28.46
CA SER A 235 -4.28 -54.64 28.72
C SER A 235 -4.57 -55.78 27.73
N LYS A 236 -5.83 -55.95 27.32
CA LYS A 236 -6.18 -56.90 26.24
C LYS A 236 -5.63 -56.45 24.89
N LEU A 237 -5.70 -55.16 24.58
CA LEU A 237 -5.16 -54.61 23.34
C LEU A 237 -3.64 -54.78 23.30
N GLU A 238 -2.94 -54.52 24.40
CA GLU A 238 -1.50 -54.74 24.49
C GLU A 238 -1.12 -56.22 24.29
N SER A 239 -1.83 -57.13 24.95
CA SER A 239 -1.60 -58.57 24.80
C SER A 239 -1.90 -59.07 23.37
N VAL A 240 -2.99 -58.59 22.77
CA VAL A 240 -3.38 -58.90 21.39
C VAL A 240 -2.38 -58.33 20.40
N LEU A 241 -1.93 -57.07 20.56
CA LEU A 241 -0.92 -56.45 19.71
C LEU A 241 0.39 -57.21 19.77
N ARG A 242 0.84 -57.60 20.97
CA ARG A 242 2.08 -58.37 21.13
C ARG A 242 2.00 -59.70 20.39
N HIS A 243 0.89 -60.42 20.52
CA HIS A 243 0.71 -61.69 19.83
C HIS A 243 0.59 -61.51 18.31
N TRP A 244 -0.15 -60.48 17.88
CA TRP A 244 -0.36 -60.19 16.46
C TRP A 244 0.93 -59.75 15.77
N PHE A 245 1.68 -58.80 16.34
CA PHE A 245 2.96 -58.36 15.78
C PHE A 245 4.02 -59.48 15.80
N THR A 246 4.03 -60.34 16.81
CA THR A 246 4.96 -61.48 16.83
C THR A 246 4.62 -62.46 15.71
N LYS A 247 3.34 -62.78 15.52
CA LYS A 247 2.89 -63.69 14.46
C LYS A 247 3.08 -63.08 13.06
N TRP A 248 2.81 -61.78 12.89
CA TRP A 248 3.07 -61.04 11.66
C TRP A 248 4.56 -60.98 11.35
N GLY A 249 5.40 -60.70 12.35
CA GLY A 249 6.85 -60.67 12.20
C GLY A 249 7.43 -62.02 11.76
N VAL A 250 6.94 -63.12 12.34
CA VAL A 250 7.31 -64.49 11.94
C VAL A 250 6.83 -64.81 10.53
N TRP A 251 5.61 -64.39 10.15
CA TRP A 251 5.12 -64.57 8.79
C TRP A 251 5.94 -63.78 7.76
N CYS A 252 6.30 -62.54 8.10
CA CYS A 252 7.15 -61.71 7.26
C CYS A 252 8.56 -62.29 7.07
N SER A 253 9.14 -62.90 8.11
CA SER A 253 10.46 -63.53 8.00
C SER A 253 10.43 -64.86 7.24
N TYR A 254 9.31 -65.59 7.27
CA TYR A 254 9.15 -66.84 6.55
C TYR A 254 8.86 -66.65 5.05
N HIS A 255 8.25 -65.52 4.65
CA HIS A 255 7.93 -65.19 3.27
C HIS A 255 8.51 -63.84 2.82
N PRO A 256 9.85 -63.69 2.80
CA PRO A 256 10.50 -62.39 2.60
C PRO A 256 10.24 -61.80 1.20
N TYR A 257 10.19 -62.61 0.14
CA TYR A 257 10.02 -62.10 -1.23
C TYR A 257 8.65 -61.45 -1.48
N TYR A 258 7.57 -62.00 -0.92
CA TYR A 258 6.23 -61.42 -1.06
C TYR A 258 6.10 -60.10 -0.29
N VAL A 259 6.68 -60.03 0.92
CA VAL A 259 6.70 -58.79 1.72
C VAL A 259 7.52 -57.71 1.03
N MET A 260 8.68 -58.06 0.48
CA MET A 260 9.49 -57.11 -0.29
C MET A 260 8.74 -56.60 -1.52
N GLY A 261 8.08 -57.48 -2.28
CA GLY A 261 7.26 -57.08 -3.42
C GLY A 261 6.12 -56.12 -3.04
N ALA A 262 5.41 -56.42 -1.95
CA ALA A 262 4.34 -55.55 -1.44
C ALA A 262 4.87 -54.19 -0.97
N CYS A 263 6.00 -54.15 -0.26
CA CYS A 263 6.65 -52.91 0.15
C CYS A 263 7.07 -52.06 -1.06
N PHE A 264 7.66 -52.68 -2.09
CA PHE A 264 8.01 -51.97 -3.33
C PHE A 264 6.78 -51.39 -4.03
N LEU A 265 5.66 -52.13 -4.06
CA LEU A 265 4.42 -51.64 -4.65
C LEU A 265 3.85 -50.43 -3.88
N VAL A 266 3.89 -50.45 -2.54
CA VAL A 266 3.47 -49.30 -1.71
C VAL A 266 4.37 -48.09 -1.93
N ILE A 267 5.69 -48.29 -2.01
CA ILE A 267 6.63 -47.22 -2.30
C ILE A 267 6.36 -46.63 -3.69
N ALA A 268 6.08 -47.46 -4.69
CA ALA A 268 5.73 -46.99 -6.04
C ALA A 268 4.45 -46.14 -6.06
N ILE A 269 3.43 -46.50 -5.27
CA ILE A 269 2.20 -45.72 -5.13
C ILE A 269 2.48 -44.37 -4.44
N LEU A 270 3.27 -44.37 -3.35
CA LEU A 270 3.63 -43.13 -2.65
C LEU A 270 4.53 -42.23 -3.51
N ALA A 271 5.40 -42.84 -4.31
CA ALA A 271 6.22 -42.17 -5.31
C ALA A 271 5.42 -41.62 -6.50
N CYS A 272 4.11 -41.88 -6.58
CA CYS A 272 3.21 -41.15 -7.49
C CYS A 272 2.71 -39.81 -6.90
N GLY A 273 2.87 -39.56 -5.60
CA GLY A 273 2.54 -38.27 -4.96
C GLY A 273 3.21 -37.04 -5.60
N PRO A 274 4.47 -37.10 -6.05
CA PRO A 274 5.13 -36.03 -6.79
C PRO A 274 4.47 -35.63 -8.11
N PHE A 275 3.57 -36.44 -8.69
CA PHE A 275 2.83 -36.03 -9.91
C PHE A 275 1.86 -34.86 -9.67
N ARG A 276 1.53 -34.55 -8.40
CA ARG A 276 0.74 -33.37 -8.01
C ARG A 276 1.58 -32.30 -7.32
N PHE A 277 2.90 -32.42 -7.35
CA PHE A 277 3.81 -31.42 -6.80
C PHE A 277 3.78 -30.17 -7.67
N THR A 278 3.02 -29.16 -7.23
CA THR A 278 3.00 -27.84 -7.84
C THR A 278 4.13 -26.99 -7.28
N VAL A 279 5.09 -26.65 -8.13
CA VAL A 279 6.16 -25.69 -7.81
C VAL A 279 5.58 -24.29 -7.89
N THR A 280 5.57 -23.57 -6.77
CA THR A 280 5.23 -22.15 -6.76
C THR A 280 6.38 -21.39 -7.41
N THR A 281 6.17 -20.91 -8.63
CA THR A 281 7.16 -20.16 -9.42
C THR A 281 6.98 -18.65 -9.31
N ASP A 282 6.07 -18.17 -8.45
CA ASP A 282 5.82 -16.74 -8.30
C ASP A 282 6.98 -16.09 -7.52
N PRO A 283 7.79 -15.22 -8.14
CA PRO A 283 8.99 -14.68 -7.52
C PRO A 283 8.70 -13.79 -6.31
N MET A 284 7.45 -13.32 -6.12
CA MET A 284 7.11 -12.46 -4.99
C MET A 284 7.07 -13.21 -3.66
N ASP A 285 6.60 -14.46 -3.64
CA ASP A 285 6.53 -15.27 -2.40
C ASP A 285 7.87 -15.93 -2.05
N LEU A 286 8.79 -16.04 -3.02
CA LEU A 286 10.10 -16.66 -2.83
C LEU A 286 11.19 -15.67 -2.35
N SER A 287 11.00 -14.36 -2.53
CA SER A 287 12.10 -13.38 -2.49
C SER A 287 12.07 -12.39 -1.34
N THR A 288 11.09 -12.41 -0.44
CA THR A 288 11.01 -11.36 0.59
C THR A 288 11.29 -11.87 1.99
N HIS A 289 12.40 -11.39 2.56
CA HIS A 289 12.53 -11.22 4.01
C HIS A 289 11.26 -10.53 4.57
N PRO A 290 10.79 -10.90 5.76
CA PRO A 290 9.51 -10.44 6.33
C PRO A 290 9.48 -8.94 6.74
N THR A 291 10.46 -8.14 6.35
CA THR A 291 10.46 -6.70 6.53
C THR A 291 10.25 -6.01 5.18
N PRO A 292 9.08 -5.41 4.90
CA PRO A 292 8.95 -4.54 3.75
C PRO A 292 10.00 -3.43 3.85
N GLY A 293 10.87 -3.33 2.86
CA GLY A 293 11.78 -2.21 2.70
C GLY A 293 10.99 -0.90 2.79
N GLY A 294 11.59 0.12 3.38
CA GLY A 294 10.92 1.39 3.55
C GLY A 294 11.84 2.40 4.18
N PHE A 295 11.45 3.66 4.11
CA PHE A 295 12.18 4.74 4.73
C PHE A 295 11.24 5.57 5.61
N LYS A 296 11.79 6.23 6.62
CA LYS A 296 11.05 7.22 7.40
C LYS A 296 11.17 8.57 6.72
N ARG A 297 10.04 9.13 6.31
CA ARG A 297 9.96 10.51 5.85
C ARG A 297 10.24 11.46 7.02
N LEU A 298 10.54 12.72 6.72
CA LEU A 298 10.81 13.80 7.68
C LEU A 298 9.73 13.96 8.78
N ASP A 299 8.48 13.58 8.49
CA ASP A 299 7.35 13.56 9.44
C ASP A 299 7.31 12.29 10.33
N LYS A 300 8.39 11.50 10.34
CA LYS A 300 8.52 10.19 11.01
C LYS A 300 7.54 9.13 10.49
N LYS A 301 6.81 9.39 9.40
CA LYS A 301 5.91 8.43 8.78
C LYS A 301 6.70 7.39 8.00
N TRP A 302 6.45 6.12 8.28
CA TRP A 302 7.01 5.02 7.49
C TRP A 302 6.37 5.00 6.11
N VAL A 303 7.19 4.98 5.07
CA VAL A 303 6.75 4.82 3.68
C VAL A 303 7.32 3.50 3.16
N PRO A 304 6.47 2.52 2.81
CA PRO A 304 6.95 1.27 2.23
C PRO A 304 7.52 1.54 0.84
N PHE A 305 8.68 0.96 0.57
CA PHE A 305 9.36 0.95 -0.72
C PHE A 305 9.60 -0.50 -1.12
N GLY A 306 9.24 -0.86 -2.35
CA GLY A 306 9.54 -2.20 -2.85
C GLY A 306 11.04 -2.47 -2.83
N SER A 307 11.43 -3.72 -2.59
CA SER A 307 12.85 -4.14 -2.56
C SER A 307 13.60 -3.78 -3.84
N ILE A 308 12.90 -3.69 -4.97
CA ILE A 308 13.49 -3.28 -6.26
C ILE A 308 14.01 -1.84 -6.29
N PHE A 309 13.56 -0.98 -5.36
CA PHE A 309 14.00 0.40 -5.23
C PHE A 309 15.14 0.59 -4.21
N HIS A 310 15.80 -0.50 -3.82
CA HIS A 310 17.06 -0.39 -3.08
C HIS A 310 18.10 0.36 -3.91
N LYS A 311 18.77 1.33 -3.27
CA LYS A 311 19.73 2.24 -3.92
C LYS A 311 20.79 1.51 -4.76
N ASP A 312 21.34 0.42 -4.24
CA ASP A 312 22.38 -0.35 -4.95
C ASP A 312 21.86 -0.99 -6.24
N LEU A 313 20.62 -1.49 -6.24
CA LEU A 313 19.96 -2.03 -7.44
C LEU A 313 19.67 -0.92 -8.45
N LEU A 314 19.25 0.26 -7.97
CA LEU A 314 19.01 1.42 -8.83
C LEU A 314 20.30 1.90 -9.51
N ILE A 315 21.43 1.89 -8.80
CA ILE A 315 22.74 2.24 -9.38
C ILE A 315 23.14 1.21 -10.45
N GLN A 316 23.05 -0.08 -10.17
CA GLN A 316 23.37 -1.14 -11.15
C GLN A 316 22.49 -1.05 -12.40
N ALA A 317 21.19 -0.80 -12.22
CA ALA A 317 20.26 -0.66 -13.34
C ALA A 317 20.49 0.63 -14.15
N LEU A 318 20.90 1.73 -13.50
CA LEU A 318 21.31 2.96 -14.18
C LEU A 318 22.57 2.74 -15.03
N GLU A 319 23.57 2.04 -14.48
CA GLU A 319 24.79 1.71 -15.21
C GLU A 319 24.49 0.84 -16.44
N LEU A 320 23.63 -0.17 -16.30
CA LEU A 320 23.16 -0.98 -17.41
C LEU A 320 22.46 -0.13 -18.48
N GLN A 321 21.53 0.75 -18.08
CA GLN A 321 20.85 1.65 -19.01
C GLN A 321 21.86 2.52 -19.77
N ASN A 322 22.81 3.14 -19.06
CA ASN A 322 23.83 3.99 -19.66
C ASN A 322 24.79 3.20 -20.57
N HIS A 323 25.02 1.92 -20.29
CA HIS A 323 25.80 1.06 -21.19
C HIS A 323 25.05 0.78 -22.50
N ILE A 324 23.76 0.46 -22.42
CA ILE A 324 22.91 0.20 -23.60
C ILE A 324 22.76 1.47 -24.46
N THR A 325 22.55 2.63 -23.84
CA THR A 325 22.31 3.88 -24.57
C THR A 325 23.55 4.42 -25.28
N ASN A 326 24.74 4.14 -24.76
CA ASN A 326 26.01 4.55 -25.35
C ASN A 326 26.63 3.45 -26.25
N MET A 327 25.91 2.35 -26.51
CA MET A 327 26.43 1.30 -27.39
C MET A 327 26.49 1.80 -28.84
N GLY A 328 27.58 1.46 -29.52
CA GLY A 328 27.74 1.62 -30.96
C GLY A 328 27.87 0.26 -31.61
N VAL A 329 27.15 0.03 -32.71
CA VAL A 329 27.22 -1.21 -33.48
C VAL A 329 27.77 -0.89 -34.88
N PRO A 330 28.81 -1.62 -35.36
CA PRO A 330 29.31 -1.43 -36.70
C PRO A 330 28.26 -1.84 -37.74
N PHE A 331 27.99 -0.96 -38.70
CA PHE A 331 27.09 -1.20 -39.83
C PHE A 331 27.66 -0.56 -41.09
N GLY A 332 28.12 -1.40 -42.02
CA GLY A 332 28.89 -0.97 -43.19
C GLY A 332 30.23 -0.35 -42.76
N ASP A 333 30.52 0.84 -43.30
CA ASP A 333 31.73 1.62 -42.97
C ASP A 333 31.54 2.58 -41.77
N SER A 334 30.36 2.56 -41.13
CA SER A 334 29.99 3.49 -40.06
C SER A 334 29.62 2.77 -38.77
N ASN A 335 29.78 3.46 -37.63
CA ASN A 335 29.32 2.98 -36.34
C ASN A 335 27.96 3.63 -36.03
N ILE A 336 26.90 2.83 -35.94
CA ILE A 336 25.55 3.31 -35.65
C ILE A 336 25.35 3.33 -34.15
N THR A 337 24.88 4.46 -33.62
CA THR A 337 24.53 4.64 -32.22
C THR A 337 23.02 4.67 -32.04
N LEU A 338 22.56 4.58 -30.79
CA LEU A 338 21.13 4.69 -30.47
C LEU A 338 20.55 6.04 -30.94
N GLU A 339 21.32 7.13 -30.85
CA GLU A 339 20.88 8.47 -31.25
C GLU A 339 20.57 8.58 -32.76
N ASP A 340 21.11 7.68 -33.59
CA ASP A 340 20.89 7.68 -35.04
C ASP A 340 19.54 7.05 -35.45
N ILE A 341 18.97 6.18 -34.61
CA ILE A 341 17.78 5.37 -34.93
C ILE A 341 16.57 5.64 -34.04
N CYS A 342 16.78 6.26 -32.87
CA CYS A 342 15.74 6.41 -31.87
C CYS A 342 14.73 7.52 -32.20
N PHE A 343 13.54 7.44 -31.60
CA PHE A 343 12.56 8.52 -31.66
C PHE A 343 13.00 9.73 -30.82
N GLN A 344 13.04 10.91 -31.44
CA GLN A 344 13.49 12.17 -30.84
C GLN A 344 12.34 13.20 -30.86
N PRO A 345 11.60 13.38 -29.75
CA PRO A 345 10.40 14.23 -29.73
C PRO A 345 10.72 15.74 -29.82
N LEU A 346 11.95 16.13 -29.45
CA LEU A 346 12.41 17.52 -29.42
C LEU A 346 13.42 17.82 -30.54
N ALA A 347 13.56 16.93 -31.53
CA ALA A 347 14.38 17.21 -32.70
C ALA A 347 13.78 18.39 -33.50
N PRO A 348 14.61 19.31 -34.02
CA PRO A 348 16.08 19.30 -34.03
C PRO A 348 16.74 20.01 -32.84
N GLN A 349 15.97 20.56 -31.88
CA GLN A 349 16.54 21.33 -30.76
C GLN A 349 17.42 20.48 -29.85
N THR A 350 17.05 19.21 -29.66
CA THR A 350 17.90 18.22 -28.98
C THR A 350 17.85 16.90 -29.74
N LYS A 351 19.01 16.24 -29.86
CA LYS A 351 19.13 14.90 -30.48
C LYS A 351 19.01 13.76 -29.46
N LYS A 352 18.38 14.02 -28.31
CA LYS A 352 18.25 13.01 -27.25
C LYS A 352 17.05 12.11 -27.52
N CYS A 353 17.30 10.80 -27.36
CA CYS A 353 16.29 9.77 -27.50
C CYS A 353 15.23 9.83 -26.41
N ALA A 354 13.98 9.51 -26.77
CA ALA A 354 12.94 9.25 -25.79
C ALA A 354 13.19 7.89 -25.09
N ILE A 355 13.57 7.95 -23.81
CA ILE A 355 13.77 6.77 -22.96
C ILE A 355 12.85 6.88 -21.74
N GLN A 356 11.95 5.92 -21.58
CA GLN A 356 11.02 5.88 -20.46
C GLN A 356 11.59 5.04 -19.33
N SER A 357 12.14 5.71 -18.32
CA SER A 357 12.76 5.08 -17.16
C SER A 357 12.67 5.96 -15.93
N ILE A 358 12.66 5.34 -14.75
CA ILE A 358 12.71 6.04 -13.45
C ILE A 358 13.98 6.88 -13.28
N PHE A 359 15.05 6.54 -13.99
CA PHE A 359 16.31 7.27 -13.95
C PHE A 359 16.23 8.64 -14.63
N GLN A 360 15.22 8.86 -15.45
CA GLN A 360 14.99 10.16 -16.08
C GLN A 360 14.66 11.25 -15.04
N TYR A 361 14.08 10.88 -13.89
CA TYR A 361 13.87 11.81 -12.76
C TYR A 361 15.18 12.36 -12.18
N PHE A 362 16.27 11.60 -12.36
CA PHE A 362 17.62 11.96 -11.95
C PHE A 362 18.50 12.33 -13.15
N GLN A 363 17.91 12.63 -14.31
CA GLN A 363 18.62 13.00 -15.53
C GLN A 363 19.69 11.98 -15.95
N ASN A 364 19.45 10.68 -15.69
CA ASN A 364 20.36 9.56 -15.95
C ASN A 364 21.78 9.73 -15.37
N SER A 365 21.92 10.51 -14.29
CA SER A 365 23.21 10.76 -13.63
C SER A 365 23.32 10.04 -12.29
N ASN A 366 24.47 9.42 -12.07
CA ASN A 366 24.77 8.75 -10.80
C ASN A 366 24.98 9.79 -9.68
N ALA A 367 25.45 11.00 -10.01
CA ALA A 367 25.69 12.07 -9.04
C ALA A 367 24.38 12.63 -8.47
N THR A 368 23.36 12.83 -9.31
CA THR A 368 22.02 13.29 -8.90
C THR A 368 21.27 12.21 -8.13
N LEU A 369 21.39 10.93 -8.51
CA LEU A 369 20.81 9.81 -7.77
C LEU A 369 21.44 9.66 -6.37
N ASN A 370 22.74 9.90 -6.23
CA ASN A 370 23.45 9.85 -4.94
C ASN A 370 23.34 11.12 -4.10
N LYS A 371 22.70 12.17 -4.62
CA LYS A 371 22.62 13.46 -3.94
C LYS A 371 21.83 13.33 -2.65
N TYR A 372 22.41 13.87 -1.57
CA TYR A 372 21.82 13.89 -0.24
C TYR A 372 22.01 15.29 0.34
N VAL A 373 20.91 16.02 0.54
CA VAL A 373 20.94 17.42 0.98
C VAL A 373 20.13 17.64 2.24
N THR A 374 20.57 18.54 3.09
CA THR A 374 19.85 18.93 4.29
C THR A 374 18.66 19.85 3.98
N MET A 375 17.85 20.17 4.98
CA MET A 375 16.72 21.08 4.81
C MET A 375 17.15 22.50 4.41
N MET A 376 18.35 22.93 4.82
CA MET A 376 18.95 24.20 4.38
C MET A 376 19.71 24.10 3.05
N GLY A 377 19.65 22.96 2.35
CA GLY A 377 20.26 22.77 1.04
C GLY A 377 21.76 22.51 1.06
N HIS A 378 22.34 22.23 2.23
CA HIS A 378 23.75 21.86 2.36
C HIS A 378 23.96 20.37 2.07
N ASP A 379 25.18 20.03 1.67
CA ASP A 379 25.58 18.64 1.53
C ASP A 379 25.64 17.99 2.92
N CYS A 380 24.91 16.89 3.11
CA CYS A 380 24.83 16.19 4.38
C CYS A 380 26.18 15.59 4.84
N TYR A 381 27.16 15.44 3.93
CA TYR A 381 28.52 15.04 4.30
C TYR A 381 29.32 16.17 4.98
N LYS A 382 28.80 17.40 5.00
CA LYS A 382 29.37 18.57 5.70
C LYS A 382 28.29 19.27 6.55
N PRO A 383 27.81 18.63 7.64
CA PRO A 383 26.72 19.18 8.43
C PRO A 383 27.16 20.45 9.18
N HIS A 384 26.47 21.56 8.93
CA HIS A 384 26.49 22.68 9.87
C HIS A 384 25.65 22.30 11.11
N GLN A 385 26.10 22.76 12.28
CA GLN A 385 25.69 22.28 13.61
C GLN A 385 24.20 22.48 14.00
N ALA A 386 23.38 23.04 13.10
CA ALA A 386 21.96 23.32 13.31
C ALA A 386 21.04 22.73 12.22
N ASP A 387 21.54 21.84 11.36
CA ASP A 387 20.77 21.27 10.26
C ASP A 387 20.22 19.88 10.62
N PHE A 388 18.89 19.76 10.65
CA PHE A 388 18.20 18.49 10.89
C PHE A 388 17.21 18.25 9.75
N ASN A 389 17.03 16.97 9.41
CA ASN A 389 16.22 16.44 8.31
C ASN A 389 16.85 16.64 6.92
N ALA A 390 16.85 15.57 6.11
CA ALA A 390 17.52 15.54 4.82
C ALA A 390 16.62 14.99 3.71
N TYR A 391 16.82 15.51 2.52
CA TYR A 391 16.23 15.07 1.26
C TYR A 391 17.21 14.13 0.55
N ASP A 392 16.69 12.98 0.16
CA ASP A 392 17.40 11.93 -0.57
C ASP A 392 16.64 11.53 -1.83
N TYR A 393 17.16 10.49 -2.51
CA TYR A 393 16.54 9.94 -3.71
C TYR A 393 15.09 9.46 -3.48
N HIS A 394 14.75 8.91 -2.30
CA HIS A 394 13.37 8.49 -2.02
C HIS A 394 12.42 9.67 -2.06
N THR A 395 12.83 10.78 -1.45
CA THR A 395 11.99 11.97 -1.37
C THR A 395 11.82 12.61 -2.74
N HIS A 396 12.89 12.70 -3.52
CA HIS A 396 12.84 13.18 -4.91
C HIS A 396 11.97 12.28 -5.80
N LEU A 397 12.16 10.97 -5.72
CA LEU A 397 11.39 10.00 -6.49
C LEU A 397 9.89 10.09 -6.18
N LEU A 398 9.53 10.21 -4.89
CA LEU A 398 8.12 10.40 -4.49
C LEU A 398 7.57 11.74 -4.94
N PHE A 399 8.38 12.80 -4.94
CA PHE A 399 7.98 14.12 -5.40
C PHE A 399 7.69 14.08 -6.90
N CYS A 400 8.62 13.58 -7.72
CA CYS A 400 8.44 13.45 -9.17
C CYS A 400 7.33 12.46 -9.54
N ALA A 401 7.16 11.35 -8.81
CA ALA A 401 6.06 10.41 -9.06
C ALA A 401 4.68 11.01 -8.74
N ARG A 402 4.61 12.01 -7.84
CA ARG A 402 3.38 12.74 -7.50
C ARG A 402 3.18 14.00 -8.31
N GLN A 403 4.25 14.53 -8.89
CA GLN A 403 4.27 15.70 -9.74
C GLN A 403 5.07 15.34 -10.98
N VAL A 404 4.42 14.62 -11.89
CA VAL A 404 5.01 14.02 -13.11
C VAL A 404 5.75 15.03 -14.00
N LEU A 405 5.71 16.33 -13.70
CA LEU A 405 6.23 17.41 -14.54
C LEU A 405 7.28 18.34 -13.93
N VAL A 406 7.78 18.10 -12.72
CA VAL A 406 8.97 18.88 -12.28
C VAL A 406 10.23 18.20 -12.82
N LEU A 407 10.44 18.30 -14.13
CA LEU A 407 11.78 18.29 -14.69
C LEU A 407 12.39 19.65 -14.34
N PRO A 408 13.46 19.72 -13.52
CA PRO A 408 14.24 20.94 -13.46
C PRO A 408 14.89 21.10 -14.85
N LEU A 409 14.51 22.16 -15.55
CA LEU A 409 15.27 22.68 -16.68
C LEU A 409 16.55 23.32 -16.18
#